data_AF-A0A2T4DAB4-F1
#
_entry.id   AF-A0A2T4DAB4-F1
#
_cell.length_a   1.000
_cell.length_b   1.000
_cell.length_c   1.000
_cell.angle_alpha   90.00
_cell.angle_beta   90.00
_cell.angle_gamma   90.00
#
_symmetry.space_group_name_H-M   'P 1'
#
loop_
_entity.id
_entity.type
_entity.pdbx_description
1 polymer ?
#
loop_
_entity_poly.entity_id
_entity_poly.type
_entity_poly.pdbx_seq_one_letter_code
_entity_poly.pdbx_strand_id
1 'polypeptide(L)' 'MFTFMNTARIGTAIQGVGPAELSYQWALAYAKDRRSMRALSGKKEPDQVADSLIHHADVRRMLL' A
#
# COMPACT_ATOMS: atom_id res chain seq x y z
N MET A 1 -22.08 17.29 -26.97
CA MET A 1 -21.55 15.96 -26.55
C MET A 1 -20.16 16.05 -25.92
N PHE A 2 -19.21 16.80 -26.50
CA PHE A 2 -17.84 16.92 -25.97
C PHE A 2 -17.75 17.37 -24.49
N THR A 3 -18.53 18.39 -24.11
CA THR A 3 -18.58 18.88 -22.71
C THR A 3 -18.95 17.78 -21.71
N PHE A 4 -20.01 17.01 -21.99
CA PHE A 4 -20.43 15.90 -21.14
C PHE A 4 -19.41 14.75 -21.11
N MET A 5 -18.78 14.45 -22.24
CA MET A 5 -17.72 13.42 -22.30
C MET A 5 -16.46 13.82 -21.54
N ASN A 6 -16.11 15.12 -21.48
CA ASN A 6 -15.01 15.59 -20.66
C ASN A 6 -15.31 15.46 -19.17
N THR A 7 -16.53 15.81 -18.74
CA THR A 7 -16.95 15.57 -17.35
C THR A 7 -16.92 14.09 -17.01
N ALA A 8 -17.42 13.23 -17.90
CA ALA A 8 -17.40 11.78 -17.69
C ALA A 8 -15.97 11.23 -17.54
N ARG A 9 -15.03 11.63 -18.39
CA ARG A 9 -13.62 11.21 -18.28
C ARG A 9 -13.00 11.58 -16.93
N ILE A 10 -13.23 12.80 -16.47
CA ILE A 10 -12.73 13.27 -15.18
C ILE A 10 -13.41 12.49 -14.04
N GLY A 11 -14.72 12.31 -14.09
CA GLY A 11 -15.47 11.55 -13.09
C GLY A 11 -14.99 10.11 -12.97
N THR A 12 -14.80 9.41 -14.10
CA THR A 12 -14.28 8.04 -14.12
C THR A 12 -12.82 7.98 -13.66
N ALA A 13 -11.98 8.96 -14.01
CA ALA A 13 -10.61 9.01 -13.51
C ALA A 13 -10.56 9.12 -11.97
N ILE A 14 -11.40 9.98 -11.38
CA ILE A 14 -11.51 10.13 -9.93
C ILE A 14 -11.99 8.83 -9.27
N GLN A 15 -12.93 8.12 -9.89
CA GLN A 15 -13.40 6.81 -9.41
C GLN A 15 -12.30 5.74 -9.43
N GLY A 16 -11.26 5.89 -10.26
CA GLY A 16 -10.08 5.03 -10.21
C GLY A 16 -9.11 5.41 -9.08
N VAL A 17 -8.86 6.71 -8.89
CA VAL A 17 -7.90 7.21 -7.89
C VAL A 17 -8.39 6.98 -6.46
N GLY A 18 -9.67 7.23 -6.16
CA GLY A 18 -10.21 7.12 -4.80
C GLY A 18 -10.01 5.74 -4.17
N PRO A 19 -10.44 4.64 -4.81
CA PRO A 19 -10.23 3.28 -4.31
C PRO A 19 -8.76 2.87 -4.26
N ALA A 20 -7.94 3.32 -5.21
CA ALA A 20 -6.50 3.04 -5.20
C ALA A 20 -5.83 3.62 -3.95
N GLU A 21 -6.10 4.89 -3.64
CA GLU A 21 -5.59 5.56 -2.44
C GLU A 21 -6.10 4.89 -1.16
N LEU A 22 -7.40 4.58 -1.10
CA LEU A 22 -7.95 3.87 0.06
C LEU A 22 -7.27 2.51 0.26
N SER A 23 -7.07 1.74 -0.82
CA SER A 23 -6.40 0.44 -0.74
C SER A 23 -4.95 0.56 -0.24
N TYR A 24 -4.26 1.63 -0.66
CA TYR A 24 -2.90 1.92 -0.22
C TYR A 24 -2.83 2.24 1.27
N GLN A 25 -3.71 3.12 1.76
CA GLN A 25 -3.76 3.49 3.18
C GLN A 25 -3.99 2.26 4.08
N TRP A 26 -4.88 1.36 3.65
CA TRP A 26 -5.14 0.10 4.36
C TRP A 26 -3.96 -0.85 4.31
N ALA A 27 -3.34 -1.03 3.14
CA ALA A 27 -2.17 -1.89 2.96
C ALA A 27 -0.98 -1.39 3.80
N LEU A 28 -0.75 -0.08 3.86
CA LEU A 28 0.31 0.53 4.67
C LEU A 28 0.10 0.30 6.16
N ALA A 29 -1.12 0.49 6.66
CA ALA A 29 -1.44 0.22 8.06
C ALA A 29 -1.21 -1.27 8.38
N TYR A 30 -1.74 -2.16 7.54
CA TYR A 30 -1.55 -3.60 7.71
C TYR A 30 -0.09 -4.04 7.68
N ALA A 31 0.73 -3.47 6.78
CA ALA A 31 2.14 -3.81 6.66
C ALA A 31 2.98 -3.40 7.90
N LYS A 32 2.52 -2.40 8.67
CA LYS A 32 3.15 -1.97 9.92
C LYS A 32 2.80 -2.89 11.10
N ASP A 33 1.59 -3.43 11.13
CA ASP A 33 1.11 -4.21 12.28
C ASP A 33 1.36 -5.72 12.12
N ARG A 34 1.28 -6.22 10.88
CA ARG A 34 1.44 -7.65 10.59
C ARG A 34 2.92 -8.03 10.66
N ARG A 35 3.21 -9.02 11.51
CA ARG A 35 4.54 -9.64 11.64
C ARG A 35 4.60 -10.99 10.94
N SER A 36 5.68 -11.25 10.22
CA SER A 36 5.92 -12.52 9.54
C SER A 36 7.39 -12.64 9.15
N MET A 37 8.03 -13.78 9.50
CA MET A 37 9.44 -14.06 9.21
C MET A 37 10.42 -12.96 9.67
N ARG A 38 11.69 -13.08 9.28
CA ARG A 38 12.72 -12.07 9.56
C ARG A 38 13.11 -11.35 8.28
N ALA A 39 13.41 -10.07 8.40
CA ALA A 39 13.89 -9.29 7.28
C ALA A 39 15.27 -9.78 6.83
N LEU A 40 15.50 -9.77 5.51
CA LEU A 40 16.77 -10.19 4.91
C LEU A 40 17.96 -9.30 5.33
N SER A 41 17.68 -8.05 5.69
CA SER A 41 18.67 -7.07 6.17
C SER A 41 19.05 -7.23 7.65
N GLY A 42 18.65 -8.34 8.27
CA GLY A 42 18.84 -8.61 9.69
C GLY A 42 17.60 -8.30 10.54
N LYS A 43 17.65 -8.74 11.79
CA LYS A 43 16.55 -8.62 12.77
C LYS A 43 16.24 -7.15 13.05
N LYS A 44 15.03 -6.70 12.72
CA LYS A 44 14.59 -5.31 12.96
C LYS A 44 13.82 -5.15 14.25
N GLU A 45 13.06 -6.18 14.64
CA GLU A 45 12.34 -6.24 15.90
C GLU A 45 12.97 -7.34 16.78
N PRO A 46 14.01 -7.01 17.57
CA PRO A 46 14.73 -7.99 18.38
C PRO A 46 13.87 -8.64 19.45
N ASP A 47 12.90 -7.91 20.00
CA ASP A 47 12.08 -8.39 21.12
C ASP A 47 10.89 -9.24 20.66
N GLN A 48 10.61 -9.27 19.36
CA GLN A 48 9.48 -10.00 18.78
C GLN A 48 9.92 -11.26 18.06
N VAL A 49 9.01 -12.23 17.88
CA VAL A 49 9.26 -13.52 17.19
C VAL A 49 9.53 -13.35 15.69
N ALA A 50 8.97 -12.31 15.08
CA ALA A 50 9.09 -11.97 13.67
C ALA A 50 9.13 -10.45 13.49
N ASP A 51 9.67 -10.00 12.36
CA ASP A 51 9.69 -8.59 11.99
C ASP A 51 8.38 -8.21 11.27
N SER A 52 7.98 -6.95 11.36
CA SER A 52 6.83 -6.44 10.61
C SER A 52 7.06 -6.50 9.10
N LEU A 53 5.98 -6.70 8.34
CA LEU A 53 6.04 -6.85 6.88
C LEU A 53 6.72 -5.66 6.19
N ILE A 54 6.57 -4.45 6.72
CA ILE A 54 7.20 -3.23 6.20
C ILE A 54 8.74 -3.30 6.15
N HIS A 55 9.38 -4.21 6.88
CA HIS A 55 10.84 -4.40 6.81
C HIS A 55 11.29 -5.26 5.62
N HIS A 56 10.36 -5.92 4.93
CA HIS A 56 10.65 -6.78 3.79
C HIS A 56 10.81 -5.94 2.51
N ALA A 57 11.84 -6.24 1.72
CA ALA A 57 12.20 -5.43 0.56
C ALA A 57 11.08 -5.40 -0.51
N ASP A 58 10.45 -6.54 -0.78
CA ASP A 58 9.39 -6.62 -1.78
C ASP A 58 8.10 -5.91 -1.33
N VAL A 59 7.74 -6.02 -0.05
CA VAL A 59 6.59 -5.28 0.52
C VAL A 59 6.80 -3.77 0.40
N ARG A 60 8.02 -3.29 0.70
CA ARG A 60 8.36 -1.87 0.51
C ARG A 60 8.32 -1.44 -0.94
N ARG A 61 8.78 -2.28 -1.87
CA ARG A 61 8.70 -2.02 -3.31
C ARG A 61 7.26 -1.91 -3.77
N MET A 62 6.36 -2.73 -3.22
CA MET A 62 4.94 -2.72 -3.55
C MET A 62 4.19 -1.50 -2.97
N LEU A 63 4.71 -0.90 -1.89
CA LEU A 63 4.16 0.32 -1.26
C LEU A 63 4.73 1.63 -1.83
N LEU A 64 5.67 1.55 -2.78
CA LEU A 64 6.27 2.69 -3.49
C LEU A 64 5.69 2.78 -4.91
#